data_AF-A0AAV5MTQ9-F1
#
_entry.id   AF-A0AAV5MTQ9-F1
#
_cell.length_a   1.000
_cell.length_b   1.000
_cell.length_c   1.000
_cell.angle_alpha   90.00
_cell.angle_beta   90.00
_cell.angle_gamma   90.00
#
_symmetry.space_group_name_H-M   'P 1'
#
loop_
_entity.id
_entity.type
_entity.pdbx_description
1 polymer ?
#
loop_
_entity_poly.entity_id
_entity_poly.type
_entity_poly.pdbx_seq_one_letter_code
_entity_poly.pdbx_strand_id
1 'polypeptide(L)'
;MWTENCSGWFLSFGGAAPYRPVEDLAFAVARFYQRGGTFQNYYMYHGGTNFGRTTGGPFIATSYDYNAPIDEYGIPRQPKWGHLKDVHKAIKLCEKALVATDPTYTSLGPNLEATVYKTGSGLCAAFLANVGTSEVTVNFSGNSYLLPAWSVSILPDCKNVVLNTAKINSMTMIPSFLHQALNVDADSTEAIGSGWSWINEPVGANDGERI
;
A
#
# COMPACT_ATOMS: atom_id res chain seq x y z
N MET A 1 -11.56 -13.86 -3.32
CA MET A 1 -10.11 -13.62 -3.15
C MET A 1 -9.70 -12.45 -4.02
N TRP A 2 -8.75 -11.62 -3.58
CA TRP A 2 -8.18 -10.52 -4.34
C TRP A 2 -6.65 -10.68 -4.39
N THR A 3 -6.14 -11.17 -5.51
CA THR A 3 -4.73 -11.53 -5.68
C THR A 3 -3.81 -10.33 -5.87
N GLU A 4 -4.30 -9.24 -6.45
CA GLU A 4 -3.50 -8.06 -6.78
C GLU A 4 -4.22 -6.76 -6.44
N ASN A 5 -4.06 -6.30 -5.20
CA ASN A 5 -4.42 -4.94 -4.83
C ASN A 5 -3.25 -4.02 -5.15
N CYS A 6 -3.32 -3.36 -6.31
CA CYS A 6 -2.22 -2.55 -6.83
C CYS A 6 -1.89 -1.38 -5.89
N SER A 7 -0.74 -1.40 -5.21
CA SER A 7 -0.34 -0.34 -4.26
C SER A 7 0.03 0.99 -4.93
N GLY A 8 0.17 0.96 -6.25
CA GLY A 8 0.58 2.03 -7.16
C GLY A 8 0.63 1.46 -8.58
N TRP A 9 1.71 1.74 -9.31
CA TRP A 9 1.95 1.20 -10.66
C TRP A 9 3.45 1.07 -10.93
N PHE A 10 3.85 0.39 -12.01
CA PHE A 10 5.26 0.34 -12.42
C PHE A 10 5.72 1.68 -13.00
N LEU A 11 7.02 2.00 -12.85
CA LEU A 11 7.63 3.18 -13.48
C LEU A 11 8.14 2.82 -14.87
N SER A 12 7.86 3.66 -15.86
CA SER A 12 8.43 3.55 -17.20
C SER A 12 9.55 4.56 -17.41
N PHE A 13 10.56 4.24 -18.21
CA PHE A 13 11.54 5.22 -18.65
C PHE A 13 10.84 6.37 -19.38
N GLY A 14 11.13 7.62 -18.95
CA GLY A 14 10.46 8.83 -19.46
C GLY A 14 9.06 9.09 -18.90
N GLY A 15 8.54 8.21 -18.04
CA GLY A 15 7.24 8.37 -17.37
C GLY A 15 7.31 9.13 -16.05
N ALA A 16 6.16 9.61 -15.57
CA ALA A 16 6.03 10.18 -14.23
C ALA A 16 6.00 9.08 -13.16
N ALA A 17 6.45 9.41 -11.94
CA ALA A 17 6.38 8.50 -10.80
C ALA A 17 4.92 8.23 -10.41
N PRO A 18 4.45 6.97 -10.45
CA PRO A 18 3.07 6.65 -10.10
C PRO A 18 2.84 6.77 -8.58
N TYR A 19 1.64 7.20 -8.19
CA TYR A 19 1.27 7.38 -6.80
C TYR A 19 -0.17 6.92 -6.57
N ARG A 20 -0.39 6.18 -5.48
CA ARG A 20 -1.72 5.84 -4.98
C ARG A 20 -1.83 6.28 -3.51
N PRO A 21 -2.80 7.14 -3.15
CA PRO A 21 -3.02 7.56 -1.77
C PRO A 21 -3.26 6.36 -0.85
N VAL A 22 -2.80 6.46 0.40
CA VAL A 22 -2.99 5.35 1.36
C VAL A 22 -4.44 5.25 1.82
N GLU A 23 -5.16 6.37 1.88
CA GLU A 23 -6.57 6.45 2.24
C GLU A 23 -7.42 5.64 1.26
N ASP A 24 -7.15 5.77 -0.04
CA ASP A 24 -7.82 4.99 -1.09
C ASP A 24 -7.47 3.50 -1.00
N LEU A 25 -6.19 3.18 -0.79
CA LEU A 25 -5.74 1.80 -0.64
C LEU A 25 -6.35 1.13 0.62
N ALA A 26 -6.45 1.87 1.72
CA ALA A 26 -7.10 1.44 2.96
C ALA A 26 -8.61 1.28 2.78
N PHE A 27 -9.27 2.23 2.11
CA PHE A 27 -10.69 2.16 1.75
C PHE A 27 -10.99 0.90 0.95
N ALA A 28 -10.21 0.64 -0.09
CA ALA A 28 -10.35 -0.56 -0.92
C ALA A 28 -10.23 -1.86 -0.11
N VAL A 29 -9.24 -1.94 0.80
CA VAL A 29 -9.05 -3.12 1.66
C VAL A 29 -10.22 -3.30 2.62
N ALA A 30 -10.59 -2.25 3.36
CA ALA A 30 -11.70 -2.33 4.32
C ALA A 30 -13.02 -2.66 3.63
N ARG A 31 -13.28 -2.09 2.45
CA ARG A 31 -14.48 -2.36 1.65
C ARG A 31 -14.51 -3.78 1.08
N PHE A 32 -13.35 -4.35 0.75
CA PHE A 32 -13.26 -5.74 0.33
C PHE A 32 -13.66 -6.70 1.47
N TYR A 33 -13.10 -6.54 2.67
CA TYR A 33 -13.47 -7.35 3.84
C TYR A 33 -14.90 -7.07 4.32
N GLN A 34 -15.38 -5.83 4.20
CA GLN A 34 -16.78 -5.49 4.44
C GLN A 34 -17.71 -6.37 3.59
N ARG A 35 -17.37 -6.61 2.31
CA ARG A 35 -18.22 -7.33 1.34
C ARG A 35 -17.95 -8.84 1.28
N GLY A 36 -17.47 -9.46 2.36
CA GLY A 36 -17.23 -10.90 2.44
C GLY A 36 -15.89 -11.35 1.83
N GLY A 37 -14.99 -10.42 1.54
CA GLY A 37 -13.63 -10.75 1.11
C GLY A 37 -12.84 -11.46 2.22
N THR A 38 -12.13 -12.53 1.86
CA THR A 38 -11.41 -13.39 2.82
C THR A 38 -9.90 -13.47 2.60
N PHE A 39 -9.43 -13.01 1.44
CA PHE A 39 -8.01 -13.00 1.08
C PHE A 39 -7.71 -11.78 0.22
N GLN A 40 -6.72 -11.00 0.63
CA GLN A 40 -6.23 -9.85 -0.12
C GLN A 40 -4.70 -9.82 -0.07
N ASN A 41 -4.08 -9.54 -1.21
CA ASN A 41 -2.63 -9.38 -1.34
C ASN A 41 -2.28 -8.01 -1.94
N TYR A 42 -1.22 -7.37 -1.47
CA TYR A 42 -0.72 -6.12 -2.05
C TYR A 42 0.25 -6.43 -3.18
N TYR A 43 -0.04 -5.91 -4.37
CA TYR A 43 0.88 -5.93 -5.49
C TYR A 43 1.37 -4.49 -5.73
N MET A 44 2.53 -4.05 -5.24
CA MET A 44 3.52 -4.79 -4.46
C MET A 44 3.47 -4.38 -2.99
N TYR A 45 3.81 -5.32 -2.09
CA TYR A 45 4.14 -4.95 -0.71
C TYR A 45 5.56 -4.38 -0.60
N HIS A 46 6.50 -4.97 -1.36
CA HIS A 46 7.82 -4.45 -1.68
C HIS A 46 8.07 -4.72 -3.16
N GLY A 47 8.35 -3.67 -3.93
CA GLY A 47 8.58 -3.81 -5.36
C GLY A 47 10.04 -4.09 -5.73
N GLY A 48 10.99 -3.31 -5.17
CA GLY A 48 12.42 -3.50 -5.35
C GLY A 48 12.97 -2.94 -6.65
N THR A 49 13.96 -3.63 -7.23
CA THR A 49 14.74 -3.16 -8.38
C THR A 49 14.90 -4.27 -9.43
N ASN A 50 14.73 -3.91 -10.70
CA ASN A 50 15.05 -4.74 -11.84
C ASN A 50 16.57 -4.71 -12.11
N PHE A 51 17.33 -5.62 -11.48
CA PHE A 51 18.79 -5.67 -11.61
C PHE A 51 19.30 -6.33 -12.91
N GLY A 52 20.43 -5.83 -13.39
CA GLY A 52 21.07 -6.38 -14.58
C GLY A 52 20.29 -6.03 -15.85
N ARG A 53 20.22 -6.98 -16.79
CA ARG A 53 19.70 -6.72 -18.15
C ARG A 53 18.68 -7.76 -18.65
N THR A 54 18.24 -8.65 -17.77
CA THR A 54 17.26 -9.72 -18.07
C THR A 54 16.05 -9.67 -17.14
N THR A 55 15.94 -8.62 -16.32
CA THR A 55 14.78 -8.30 -15.49
C THR A 55 14.15 -6.99 -15.97
N GLY A 56 12.87 -6.79 -15.68
CA GLY A 56 12.11 -5.66 -16.23
C GLY A 56 11.59 -5.95 -17.63
N GLY A 57 10.41 -5.41 -17.94
CA GLY A 57 9.81 -5.47 -19.28
C GLY A 57 10.31 -4.32 -20.17
N PRO A 58 9.95 -4.33 -21.46
CA PRO A 58 10.27 -3.22 -22.36
C PRO A 58 9.86 -1.88 -21.76
N PHE A 59 10.80 -0.93 -21.72
CA PHE A 59 10.63 0.42 -21.17
C PHE A 59 10.27 0.51 -19.68
N ILE A 60 10.24 -0.59 -18.93
CA ILE A 60 10.11 -0.53 -17.47
C ILE A 60 11.44 -0.05 -16.89
N ALA A 61 11.37 0.93 -16.00
CA ALA A 61 12.55 1.49 -15.36
C ALA A 61 13.26 0.44 -14.49
N THR A 62 14.53 0.70 -14.18
CA THR A 62 15.30 -0.11 -13.23
C THR A 62 14.59 -0.14 -11.87
N SER A 63 14.05 0.99 -11.41
CA SER A 63 13.23 1.03 -10.19
C SER A 63 11.90 0.32 -10.40
N TYR A 64 11.58 -0.60 -9.50
CA TYR A 64 10.28 -1.25 -9.40
C TYR A 64 9.55 -0.88 -8.10
N ASP A 65 9.79 0.31 -7.55
CA ASP A 65 9.24 0.79 -6.28
C ASP A 65 7.72 0.60 -6.11
N TYR A 66 6.95 0.79 -7.20
CA TYR A 66 5.51 0.58 -7.26
C TYR A 66 4.67 1.45 -6.31
N ASN A 67 5.27 2.50 -5.72
CA ASN A 67 4.71 3.24 -4.59
C ASN A 67 4.28 2.29 -3.44
N ALA A 68 5.01 1.19 -3.27
CA ALA A 68 4.71 0.13 -2.33
C ALA A 68 4.84 0.57 -0.86
N PRO A 69 4.21 -0.15 0.09
CA PRO A 69 4.38 0.07 1.53
C PRO A 69 5.84 -0.01 1.99
N ILE A 70 6.67 -0.86 1.38
CA ILE A 70 8.12 -0.86 1.55
C ILE A 70 8.71 -0.37 0.24
N ASP A 71 9.50 0.71 0.29
CA ASP A 71 10.08 1.31 -0.91
C ASP A 71 11.16 0.44 -1.56
N GLU A 72 11.66 0.88 -2.70
CA GLU A 72 12.74 0.21 -3.46
C GLU A 72 13.94 -0.19 -2.59
N TYR A 73 14.29 0.63 -1.58
CA TYR A 73 15.47 0.46 -0.75
C TYR A 73 15.19 -0.36 0.53
N GLY A 74 13.98 -0.89 0.67
CA GLY A 74 13.58 -1.67 1.85
C GLY A 74 13.12 -0.83 3.04
N ILE A 75 12.89 0.48 2.85
CA ILE A 75 12.48 1.39 3.91
C ILE A 75 10.94 1.44 3.99
N PRO A 76 10.33 1.35 5.18
CA PRO A 76 8.89 1.54 5.33
C PRO A 76 8.43 2.93 4.86
N ARG A 77 7.61 2.97 3.81
CA ARG A 77 7.05 4.19 3.24
C ARG A 77 5.94 4.71 4.14
N GLN A 78 6.18 5.78 4.88
CA GLN A 78 5.17 6.40 5.73
C GLN A 78 4.45 7.56 5.03
N PRO A 79 3.15 7.77 5.28
CA PRO A 79 2.31 7.06 6.25
C PRO A 79 1.73 5.73 5.74
N LYS A 80 2.05 5.35 4.49
CA LYS A 80 1.43 4.20 3.80
C LYS A 80 1.52 2.90 4.61
N TRP A 81 2.73 2.49 4.96
CA TRP A 81 2.98 1.27 5.72
C TRP A 81 2.30 1.29 7.09
N GLY A 82 2.43 2.39 7.83
CA GLY A 82 1.87 2.51 9.18
C GLY A 82 0.35 2.46 9.19
N HIS A 83 -0.31 3.17 8.27
CA HIS A 83 -1.77 3.18 8.19
C HIS A 83 -2.33 1.83 7.75
N LEU A 84 -1.71 1.15 6.76
CA LEU A 84 -2.14 -0.19 6.36
C LEU A 84 -1.93 -1.23 7.47
N LYS A 85 -0.84 -1.13 8.24
CA LYS A 85 -0.63 -1.96 9.44
C LYS A 85 -1.79 -1.78 10.43
N ASP A 86 -2.24 -0.55 10.66
CA ASP A 86 -3.35 -0.31 11.59
C ASP A 86 -4.71 -0.77 11.03
N VAL A 87 -4.92 -0.68 9.70
CA VAL A 87 -6.08 -1.29 9.02
C VAL A 87 -6.12 -2.80 9.27
N HIS A 88 -4.99 -3.49 9.13
CA HIS A 88 -4.94 -4.94 9.40
C HIS A 88 -5.17 -5.27 10.87
N LYS A 89 -4.65 -4.47 11.81
CA LYS A 89 -4.99 -4.65 13.23
C LYS A 89 -6.49 -4.54 13.47
N ALA A 90 -7.15 -3.55 12.86
CA ALA A 90 -8.61 -3.39 12.95
C ALA A 90 -9.36 -4.60 12.38
N ILE A 91 -8.96 -5.09 11.20
CA ILE A 91 -9.54 -6.31 10.59
C ILE A 91 -9.32 -7.53 11.48
N LYS A 92 -8.14 -7.65 12.11
CA LYS A 92 -7.83 -8.74 13.03
C LYS A 92 -8.69 -8.74 14.29
N LEU A 93 -9.07 -7.57 14.80
CA LEU A 93 -10.07 -7.49 15.88
C LEU A 93 -11.44 -8.02 15.44
N CYS A 94 -11.79 -7.88 14.15
CA CYS A 94 -13.04 -8.40 13.57
C CYS A 94 -12.98 -9.89 13.19
N GLU A 95 -11.79 -10.51 13.17
CA GLU A 95 -11.55 -11.84 12.57
C GLU A 95 -12.53 -12.91 13.05
N LYS A 96 -12.76 -13.01 14.36
CA LYS A 96 -13.69 -14.01 14.92
C LYS A 96 -15.11 -13.90 14.38
N ALA A 97 -15.59 -12.69 14.14
CA ALA A 97 -16.92 -12.48 13.55
C ALA A 97 -16.89 -12.73 12.03
N LEU A 98 -15.86 -12.23 11.34
CA LEU A 98 -15.68 -12.38 9.89
C LEU A 98 -15.66 -13.84 9.43
N VAL A 99 -15.05 -14.75 10.21
CA VAL A 99 -14.95 -16.17 9.84
C VAL A 99 -16.13 -17.02 10.31
N ALA A 100 -16.98 -16.49 11.20
CA ALA A 100 -18.06 -17.26 11.83
C ALA A 100 -19.42 -17.08 11.15
N THR A 101 -19.58 -16.06 10.29
CA THR A 101 -20.86 -15.76 9.62
C THR A 101 -20.63 -14.96 8.35
N ASP A 102 -21.62 -15.00 7.46
CA ASP A 102 -21.68 -14.11 6.31
C ASP A 102 -22.08 -12.68 6.70
N PRO A 103 -21.67 -11.67 5.91
CA PRO A 103 -22.06 -10.28 6.12
C PRO A 103 -23.54 -10.05 5.82
N THR A 104 -24.21 -9.28 6.69
CA THR A 104 -25.54 -8.72 6.41
C THR A 104 -25.41 -7.27 6.00
N TYR A 105 -25.87 -6.95 4.79
CA TYR A 105 -25.83 -5.61 4.22
C TYR A 105 -27.06 -4.77 4.62
N THR A 106 -26.87 -3.49 4.90
CA THR A 106 -27.96 -2.53 5.15
C THR A 106 -27.60 -1.18 4.55
N SER A 107 -28.53 -0.57 3.82
CA SER A 107 -28.37 0.81 3.34
C SER A 107 -28.60 1.80 4.48
N LEU A 108 -27.72 2.79 4.62
CA LEU A 108 -27.88 3.92 5.54
C LEU A 108 -28.31 5.21 4.82
N GLY A 109 -28.45 5.15 3.49
CA GLY A 109 -28.76 6.28 2.63
C GLY A 109 -28.03 6.20 1.29
N PRO A 110 -28.18 7.20 0.42
CA PRO A 110 -27.44 7.27 -0.84
C PRO A 110 -25.92 7.24 -0.59
N ASN A 111 -25.22 6.28 -1.20
CA ASN A 111 -23.78 6.04 -1.06
C ASN A 111 -23.31 5.69 0.37
N LEU A 112 -24.21 5.33 1.27
CA LEU A 112 -23.89 5.01 2.66
C LEU A 112 -24.32 3.57 2.96
N GLU A 113 -23.37 2.76 3.41
CA GLU A 113 -23.55 1.31 3.58
C GLU A 113 -23.14 0.91 5.00
N ALA A 114 -23.97 0.11 5.68
CA ALA A 114 -23.56 -0.66 6.84
C ALA A 114 -23.45 -2.13 6.45
N THR A 115 -22.44 -2.81 6.98
CA THR A 115 -22.35 -4.26 6.85
C THR A 115 -21.96 -4.85 8.19
N VAL A 116 -22.73 -5.84 8.62
CA VAL A 116 -22.64 -6.41 9.96
C VAL A 116 -22.40 -7.90 9.87
N TYR A 117 -21.35 -8.36 10.54
CA TYR A 117 -21.07 -9.76 10.82
C TYR A 117 -21.52 -10.03 12.24
N LYS A 118 -22.65 -10.72 12.42
CA LYS A 118 -23.21 -11.00 13.75
C LYS A 118 -23.61 -12.46 13.88
N THR A 119 -23.17 -13.09 14.97
CA THR A 119 -23.51 -14.47 15.32
C THR A 119 -24.56 -14.51 16.42
N GLY A 120 -25.30 -15.62 16.52
CA GLY A 120 -26.24 -15.85 17.64
C GLY A 120 -25.56 -15.87 19.02
N SER A 121 -24.28 -16.21 19.08
CA SER A 121 -23.46 -16.21 20.31
C SER A 121 -23.00 -14.82 20.77
N GLY A 122 -23.32 -13.76 20.01
CA GLY A 122 -23.04 -12.37 20.41
C GLY A 122 -21.75 -11.76 19.85
N LEU A 123 -20.96 -12.46 19.03
CA LEU A 123 -19.87 -11.82 18.28
C LEU A 123 -20.48 -10.88 17.25
N CYS A 124 -19.95 -9.65 17.16
CA CYS A 124 -20.45 -8.62 16.26
C CYS A 124 -19.30 -7.75 15.76
N ALA A 125 -19.11 -7.66 14.45
CA ALA A 125 -18.27 -6.66 13.81
C ALA A 125 -19.08 -5.88 12.76
N ALA A 126 -18.86 -4.58 12.64
CA ALA A 126 -19.53 -3.74 11.67
C ALA A 126 -18.54 -2.88 10.88
N PHE A 127 -18.89 -2.63 9.63
CA PHE A 127 -18.20 -1.73 8.72
C PHE A 127 -19.21 -0.69 8.23
N LEU A 128 -18.90 0.60 8.40
CA LEU A 128 -19.75 1.70 7.94
C LEU A 128 -19.00 2.44 6.83
N ALA A 129 -19.48 2.32 5.59
CA ALA A 129 -18.85 2.91 4.43
C ALA A 129 -19.61 4.15 3.95
N ASN A 130 -18.84 5.19 3.63
CA ASN A 130 -19.26 6.34 2.85
C ASN A 130 -18.53 6.32 1.50
N VAL A 131 -19.27 5.99 0.44
CA VAL A 131 -18.80 5.94 -0.95
C VAL A 131 -19.08 7.27 -1.66
N GLY A 132 -19.63 8.25 -0.94
CA GLY A 132 -19.88 9.61 -1.44
C GLY A 132 -18.64 10.49 -1.39
N THR A 133 -18.80 11.70 -1.92
CA THR A 133 -17.74 12.72 -2.05
C THR A 133 -17.73 13.74 -0.92
N SER A 134 -18.68 13.69 0.01
CA SER A 134 -18.77 14.59 1.17
C SER A 134 -18.86 13.80 2.47
N GLU A 135 -18.42 14.42 3.56
CA GLU A 135 -18.60 13.87 4.91
C GLU A 135 -20.09 13.82 5.30
N VAL A 136 -20.51 12.74 5.97
CA VAL A 136 -21.90 12.55 6.42
C VAL A 136 -21.92 11.93 7.81
N THR A 137 -22.85 12.38 8.66
CA THR A 137 -23.16 11.71 9.93
C THR A 137 -24.29 10.70 9.72
N VAL A 138 -24.08 9.46 10.13
CA VAL A 138 -25.09 8.38 10.03
C VAL A 138 -25.50 7.89 11.41
N ASN A 139 -26.74 7.42 11.55
CA ASN A 139 -27.19 6.70 12.74
C ASN A 139 -27.06 5.19 12.49
N PHE A 140 -26.34 4.49 13.35
CA PHE A 140 -26.20 3.03 13.32
C PHE A 140 -26.35 2.47 14.74
N SER A 141 -27.28 1.53 14.92
CA SER A 141 -27.56 0.90 16.22
C SER A 141 -27.82 1.90 17.36
N GLY A 142 -28.45 3.05 17.05
CA GLY A 142 -28.77 4.10 18.02
C GLY A 142 -27.64 5.09 18.31
N ASN A 143 -26.45 4.92 17.72
CA ASN A 143 -25.32 5.83 17.87
C ASN A 143 -25.07 6.63 16.59
N SER A 144 -24.53 7.83 16.72
CA SER A 144 -24.15 8.69 15.59
C SER A 144 -22.68 8.53 15.24
N TYR A 145 -22.38 8.33 13.95
CA TYR A 145 -21.02 8.18 13.44
C TYR A 145 -20.75 9.17 12.31
N LEU A 146 -19.67 9.94 12.43
CA LEU A 146 -19.17 10.82 11.38
C LEU A 146 -18.29 10.04 10.41
N LEU A 147 -18.71 9.96 9.15
CA LEU A 147 -18.01 9.25 8.09
C LEU A 147 -17.45 10.25 7.06
N PRO A 148 -16.12 10.45 7.01
CA PRO A 148 -15.48 11.21 5.94
C PRO A 148 -15.87 10.68 4.55
N ALA A 149 -15.76 11.53 3.54
CA ALA A 149 -15.91 11.12 2.14
C ALA A 149 -14.96 9.96 1.81
N TRP A 150 -15.40 9.06 0.93
CA TRP A 150 -14.60 7.92 0.45
C TRP A 150 -13.88 7.14 1.57
N SER A 151 -14.63 6.72 2.59
CA SER A 151 -14.06 6.08 3.79
C SER A 151 -14.87 4.91 4.31
N VAL A 152 -14.22 4.03 5.08
CA VAL A 152 -14.86 2.97 5.86
C VAL A 152 -14.43 3.11 7.32
N SER A 153 -15.39 3.15 8.24
CA SER A 153 -15.17 3.00 9.68
C SER A 153 -15.33 1.53 10.09
N ILE A 154 -14.39 1.01 10.88
CA ILE A 154 -14.36 -0.39 11.34
C ILE A 154 -14.71 -0.44 12.83
N LEU A 155 -15.70 -1.24 13.20
CA LEU A 155 -16.23 -1.40 14.55
C LEU A 155 -16.19 -2.88 14.97
N PRO A 156 -15.15 -3.36 15.65
CA PRO A 156 -14.99 -4.78 16.00
C PRO A 156 -16.00 -5.33 17.02
N ASP A 157 -16.78 -4.44 17.63
CA ASP A 157 -17.84 -4.74 18.61
C ASP A 157 -19.21 -4.15 18.18
N CYS A 158 -19.32 -3.68 16.93
CA CYS A 158 -20.46 -2.95 16.39
C CYS A 158 -20.81 -1.63 17.10
N LYS A 159 -19.92 -1.09 17.95
CA LYS A 159 -20.17 0.12 18.74
C LYS A 159 -19.06 1.15 18.64
N ASN A 160 -17.81 0.75 18.84
CA ASN A 160 -16.66 1.65 18.91
C ASN A 160 -15.86 1.62 17.60
N VAL A 161 -15.64 2.79 17.01
CA VAL A 161 -14.78 2.91 15.82
C VAL A 161 -13.32 2.83 16.28
N VAL A 162 -12.62 1.79 15.84
CA VAL A 162 -11.17 1.63 16.13
C VAL A 162 -10.30 2.21 15.03
N LEU A 163 -10.84 2.33 13.81
CA LEU A 163 -10.16 2.90 12.65
C LEU A 163 -11.18 3.42 11.64
N ASN A 164 -10.85 4.55 11.00
CA ASN A 164 -11.48 4.99 9.76
C ASN A 164 -10.40 5.14 8.68
N THR A 165 -10.66 4.66 7.46
CA THR A 165 -9.65 4.59 6.39
C THR A 165 -9.14 5.96 5.91
N ALA A 166 -9.89 7.04 6.13
CA ALA A 166 -9.47 8.40 5.79
C ALA A 166 -8.81 9.16 6.95
N LYS A 167 -8.78 8.59 8.17
CA LYS A 167 -8.16 9.21 9.35
C LYS A 167 -6.79 8.56 9.62
N ILE A 168 -5.73 9.17 9.09
CA ILE A 168 -4.36 8.68 9.22
C ILE A 168 -3.75 9.12 10.55
N ASN A 169 -3.31 8.15 11.35
CA ASN A 169 -2.61 8.40 12.62
C ASN A 169 -1.08 8.20 12.53
N SER A 170 -0.57 7.78 11.39
CA SER A 170 0.86 7.56 11.16
C SER A 170 1.56 8.84 10.69
N MET A 171 2.76 9.11 11.21
CA MET A 171 3.56 10.27 10.81
C MET A 171 4.12 10.10 9.40
N THR A 172 4.02 11.13 8.56
CA THR A 172 4.64 11.13 7.23
C THR A 172 6.16 11.24 7.33
N MET A 173 6.87 10.43 6.52
CA MET A 173 8.32 10.56 6.34
C MET A 173 8.61 11.04 4.92
N ILE A 174 9.52 12.01 4.79
CA ILE A 174 10.00 12.50 3.50
C ILE A 174 11.40 11.93 3.30
N PRO A 175 11.61 10.99 2.37
CA PRO A 175 12.93 10.48 2.09
C PRO A 175 13.79 11.55 1.42
N SER A 176 15.08 11.55 1.75
CA SER A 176 16.08 12.39 1.09
C SER A 176 17.30 11.55 0.75
N PHE A 177 17.86 11.77 -0.43
CA PHE A 177 19.14 11.20 -0.81
C PHE A 177 20.23 12.22 -0.47
N LEU A 178 21.16 11.82 0.39
CA LEU A 178 22.32 12.62 0.75
C LEU A 178 23.55 12.06 0.03
N HIS A 179 24.36 12.94 -0.52
CA HIS A 179 25.65 12.53 -1.05
C HIS A 179 26.55 12.12 0.12
N GLN A 180 27.00 10.87 0.13
CA GLN A 180 28.00 10.39 1.06
C GLN A 180 29.31 10.22 0.31
N ALA A 181 30.29 11.06 0.63
CA ALA A 181 31.66 10.82 0.19
C ALA A 181 32.18 9.54 0.87
N LEU A 182 32.81 8.66 0.10
CA LEU A 182 33.44 7.44 0.62
C LEU A 182 34.58 7.85 1.56
N ASN A 183 34.37 7.76 2.88
CA ASN A 183 35.47 7.81 3.83
C ASN A 183 36.20 6.46 3.76
N VAL A 184 37.26 6.42 2.95
CA VAL A 184 38.17 5.27 2.86
C VAL A 184 39.03 5.26 4.11
N ASP A 185 38.61 4.52 5.15
CA ASP A 185 39.49 4.10 6.25
C ASP A 185 39.48 2.57 6.34
N ALA A 186 40.28 1.92 5.47
CA ALA A 186 40.94 0.64 5.70
C ALA A 186 41.80 0.25 4.46
N ASP A 187 43.09 0.57 4.50
CA ASP A 187 44.21 -0.21 3.95
C ASP A 187 44.22 -0.70 2.48
N SER A 188 43.50 -0.06 1.56
CA SER A 188 43.75 -0.21 0.12
C SER A 188 43.87 1.13 -0.57
N THR A 189 45.09 1.46 -1.01
CA THR A 189 45.55 2.71 -1.63
C THR A 189 45.00 2.97 -3.04
N GLU A 190 43.76 2.62 -3.34
CA GLU A 190 43.09 3.03 -4.57
C GLU A 190 41.88 3.88 -4.23
N ALA A 191 42.13 5.19 -4.08
CA ALA A 191 41.09 6.20 -4.01
C ALA A 191 40.25 6.15 -5.29
N ILE A 192 39.02 5.62 -5.20
CA ILE A 192 38.03 5.56 -6.30
C ILE A 192 37.42 6.96 -6.52
N GLY A 193 38.28 7.96 -6.73
CA GLY A 193 37.91 9.36 -6.95
C GLY A 193 38.65 10.03 -8.11
N SER A 194 39.65 9.37 -8.72
CA SER A 194 40.50 10.02 -9.74
C SER A 194 40.99 9.09 -10.87
N GLY A 195 40.46 7.87 -11.00
CA GLY A 195 40.92 6.87 -11.97
C GLY A 195 39.92 6.47 -13.03
N TRP A 196 39.05 7.37 -13.52
CA TRP A 196 38.16 7.02 -14.63
C TRP A 196 38.96 6.83 -15.91
N SER A 197 38.95 5.62 -16.46
CA SER A 197 39.37 5.33 -17.84
C SER A 197 38.16 5.21 -18.74
N TRP A 198 38.33 5.49 -20.03
CA TRP A 198 37.27 5.37 -21.04
C TRP A 198 37.76 4.51 -22.21
N ILE A 199 36.82 3.90 -22.90
CA ILE A 199 37.03 3.18 -24.15
C ILE A 199 36.02 3.68 -25.18
N ASN A 200 36.44 3.85 -26.43
CA ASN A 200 35.53 4.09 -27.53
C ASN A 200 34.91 2.76 -27.95
N GLU A 201 33.61 2.61 -27.77
CA GLU A 201 32.88 1.46 -28.31
C GLU A 201 32.93 1.53 -29.85
N PRO A 202 33.55 0.56 -30.54
CA PRO A 202 33.64 0.57 -31.99
C PRO A 202 32.25 0.40 -32.63
N VAL A 203 32.05 1.02 -33.79
CA VAL A 203 30.79 0.90 -34.54
C VAL A 203 30.76 -0.45 -35.25
N GLY A 204 29.92 -1.36 -34.76
CA GLY A 204 29.72 -2.70 -35.34
C GLY A 204 30.62 -3.77 -34.69
N ALA A 205 30.06 -4.95 -34.45
CA ALA A 205 30.83 -6.10 -33.98
C ALA A 205 31.68 -6.62 -35.15
N ASN A 206 33.00 -6.45 -35.07
CA ASN A 206 33.89 -7.31 -35.84
C ASN A 206 33.88 -8.68 -35.17
N ASP A 207 33.16 -9.64 -35.74
CA ASP A 207 33.21 -11.07 -35.44
C ASP A 207 34.62 -11.62 -35.79
N GLY A 208 35.64 -11.21 -35.04
CA GLY A 208 37.04 -11.39 -35.43
C GLY A 208 38.00 -11.91 -34.38
N GLU A 209 37.75 -11.70 -33.08
CA GLU A 209 38.70 -12.17 -32.05
C GLU A 209 37.97 -12.47 -30.74
N ARG A 210 37.71 -13.77 -30.51
CA ARG A 210 37.49 -14.30 -29.16
C ARG A 210 38.86 -14.38 -28.48
N ILE A 211 39.02 -13.65 -27.38
CA ILE A 211 40.10 -13.88 -26.41
C ILE A 211 39.60 -14.91 -25.38
#